data_AF-A0A6C1TYX8-F1
#
_entry.id   AF-A0A6C1TYX8-F1
#
_cell.length_a   1.000
_cell.length_b   1.000
_cell.length_c   1.000
_cell.angle_alpha   90.00
_cell.angle_beta   90.00
_cell.angle_gamma   90.00
#
_symmetry.space_group_name_H-M   'P 1'
#
loop_
_entity.id
_entity.type
_entity.pdbx_description
1 polymer ?
#
loop_
_entity_poly.entity_id
_entity_poly.type
_entity_poly.pdbx_seq_one_letter_code
_entity_poly.pdbx_strand_id
1 'polypeptide(L)'
;MLSWILLMLIVAIVCLIGVMASVYLFGRGEALPPLAETTDVIEHNRRAVEQGDMNAVQLEVVHRGYKMDQVDALLTQLADLRRLTPDSEIRAATAKNGVGSGETPA
;
A
#
# COMPACT_ATOMS: atom_id res chain seq x y z
N MET A 1 -15.10 45.87 -36.01
CA MET A 1 -14.62 45.71 -34.62
C MET A 1 -15.57 44.87 -33.76
N LEU A 2 -16.86 45.20 -33.69
CA LEU A 2 -17.85 44.44 -32.90
C LEU A 2 -17.91 42.93 -33.22
N SER A 3 -17.83 42.54 -34.50
CA SER A 3 -17.87 41.14 -34.92
C SER A 3 -16.73 40.29 -34.35
N TRP A 4 -15.53 40.86 -34.18
CA TRP A 4 -14.38 40.16 -33.61
C TRP A 4 -14.54 39.96 -32.11
N ILE A 5 -15.10 40.95 -31.42
CA ILE A 5 -15.39 40.89 -29.98
C ILE A 5 -16.46 39.82 -29.71
N LEU A 6 -17.50 39.76 -30.54
CA LEU A 6 -18.54 38.74 -30.45
C LEU A 6 -17.98 37.33 -30.67
N LEU A 7 -17.11 37.15 -31.66
CA LEU A 7 -16.45 35.87 -31.92
C LEU A 7 -15.60 35.42 -30.73
N MET A 8 -14.78 36.32 -30.16
CA MET A 8 -13.98 36.03 -28.97
C MET A 8 -14.85 35.65 -27.77
N LEU A 9 -15.97 36.33 -27.57
CA LEU A 9 -16.91 36.02 -26.50
C LEU A 9 -17.51 34.61 -26.67
N ILE A 10 -17.94 34.26 -27.88
CA ILE A 10 -18.49 32.93 -28.18
C ILE A 10 -17.44 31.86 -27.94
N VAL A 11 -16.21 32.05 -28.43
CA VAL A 11 -15.11 31.10 -28.21
C VAL A 11 -14.81 30.93 -26.73
N ALA A 12 -14.76 32.03 -25.96
CA ALA A 12 -14.53 31.98 -24.52
C ALA A 12 -15.63 31.18 -23.79
N ILE A 13 -16.90 31.38 -24.17
CA ILE A 13 -18.03 30.62 -23.62
C ILE A 13 -17.90 29.14 -23.95
N VAL A 14 -17.58 28.80 -25.21
CA VAL A 14 -17.39 27.40 -25.63
C VAL A 14 -16.24 26.75 -24.88
N CYS A 15 -15.11 27.44 -24.70
CA CYS A 15 -13.98 26.96 -23.91
C CYS A 15 -14.38 26.73 -22.45
N LEU A 16 -15.10 27.67 -21.83
CA LEU A 16 -15.54 27.53 -20.44
C LEU A 16 -16.46 26.32 -20.27
N ILE A 17 -17.42 26.14 -21.17
CA ILE A 17 -18.32 24.98 -21.17
C ILE A 17 -17.52 23.70 -21.38
N GLY A 18 -16.57 23.68 -22.31
CA GLY A 18 -15.72 22.53 -22.58
C GLY A 18 -14.87 22.13 -21.37
N VAL A 19 -14.29 23.10 -20.67
CA VAL A 19 -13.54 22.86 -19.43
C VAL A 19 -14.45 22.34 -18.32
N MET A 20 -15.63 22.94 -18.13
CA MET A 20 -16.60 22.47 -17.13
C MET A 20 -17.09 21.05 -17.42
N ALA A 21 -17.40 20.75 -18.68
CA ALA A 21 -17.78 19.41 -19.12
C ALA A 21 -16.64 18.40 -18.91
N SER A 22 -15.41 18.79 -19.23
CA SER A 22 -14.22 17.96 -19.01
C SER A 22 -14.00 17.70 -17.52
N VAL A 23 -14.10 18.71 -16.65
CA VAL A 23 -14.01 18.54 -15.19
C VAL A 23 -15.15 17.68 -14.65
N TYR A 24 -16.35 17.78 -15.19
CA TYR A 24 -17.45 16.91 -14.76
C TYR A 24 -17.25 15.45 -15.20
N LEU A 25 -16.77 15.25 -16.43
CA LEU A 25 -16.63 13.92 -17.03
C LEU A 25 -15.35 13.19 -16.58
N PHE A 26 -14.26 13.93 -16.36
CA PHE A 26 -12.94 13.40 -15.98
C PHE A 26 -12.50 13.80 -14.56
N GLY A 27 -13.01 14.90 -14.02
CA GLY A 27 -12.49 15.55 -12.79
C GLY A 27 -12.95 14.93 -11.47
N ARG A 28 -13.60 13.78 -11.51
CA ARG A 28 -13.63 12.84 -10.40
C ARG A 28 -13.16 11.49 -10.88
N GLY A 29 -11.90 11.44 -11.33
CA GLY A 29 -11.17 10.19 -11.61
C GLY A 29 -11.17 9.33 -10.37
N GLU A 30 -12.28 8.64 -10.17
CA GLU A 30 -12.72 7.88 -9.01
C GLU A 30 -12.64 8.69 -7.71
N ALA A 31 -13.74 8.71 -6.93
CA ALA A 31 -13.59 9.02 -5.52
C ALA A 31 -12.71 7.89 -4.97
N LEU A 32 -11.38 8.09 -4.98
CA LEU A 32 -10.47 7.13 -4.38
C LEU A 32 -11.02 6.88 -2.98
N PRO A 33 -11.30 5.62 -2.61
CA PRO A 33 -11.61 5.28 -1.24
C PRO A 33 -10.62 6.03 -0.36
N PRO A 34 -11.07 6.69 0.72
CA PRO A 34 -10.19 7.44 1.59
C PRO A 34 -8.98 6.55 1.87
N LEU A 35 -7.81 7.03 1.43
CA LEU A 35 -6.58 6.26 1.47
C LEU A 35 -6.47 5.74 2.90
N ALA A 36 -6.51 4.41 3.07
CA ALA A 36 -6.58 3.78 4.38
C ALA A 36 -5.61 4.53 5.29
N GLU A 37 -6.14 5.21 6.31
CA GLU A 37 -5.34 6.11 7.13
C GLU A 37 -4.10 5.33 7.55
N THR A 38 -2.94 5.99 7.58
CA THR A 38 -1.67 5.29 7.87
C THR A 38 -1.74 4.47 9.16
N THR A 39 -2.60 4.89 10.09
CA THR A 39 -3.01 4.18 11.30
C THR A 39 -3.67 2.81 11.04
N ASP A 40 -4.57 2.72 10.06
CA ASP A 40 -5.29 1.49 9.71
C ASP A 40 -4.35 0.43 9.12
N VAL A 41 -3.39 0.82 8.28
CA VAL A 41 -2.40 -0.12 7.72
C VAL A 41 -1.46 -0.66 8.81
N ILE A 42 -1.00 0.19 9.73
CA ILE A 42 -0.15 -0.25 10.86
C ILE A 42 -0.93 -1.21 11.76
N GLU A 43 -2.17 -0.88 12.10
CA GLU A 43 -3.02 -1.71 12.95
C GLU A 43 -3.40 -3.04 12.28
N HIS A 44 -3.69 -3.02 10.97
CA HIS A 44 -3.96 -4.21 10.18
C HIS A 44 -2.75 -5.16 10.18
N ASN A 45 -1.57 -4.63 9.86
CA ASN A 45 -0.32 -5.42 9.88
C ASN A 45 -0.02 -5.95 11.28
N ARG A 46 -0.32 -5.16 12.32
CA ARG A 46 -0.15 -5.61 13.70
C ARG A 46 -0.96 -6.86 14.00
N ARG A 47 -2.22 -6.88 13.60
CA ARG A 47 -3.09 -8.06 13.76
C ARG A 47 -2.64 -9.23 12.88
N ALA A 48 -2.22 -8.97 11.65
CA ALA A 48 -1.72 -10.00 10.74
C ALA A 48 -0.49 -10.72 11.34
N VAL A 49 0.45 -9.97 11.89
CA VAL A 49 1.65 -10.51 12.57
C VAL A 49 1.28 -11.25 13.86
N GLU A 50 0.37 -10.72 14.67
CA GLU A 50 -0.14 -11.41 15.87
C GLU A 50 -0.81 -12.76 15.53
N GLN A 51 -1.46 -12.85 14.37
CA GLN A 51 -2.08 -14.08 13.86
C GLN A 51 -1.09 -15.02 13.14
N GLY A 52 0.15 -14.58 12.94
CA GLY A 52 1.17 -15.31 12.18
C GLY A 52 0.92 -15.36 10.67
N ASP A 53 0.00 -14.54 10.14
CA ASP A 53 -0.31 -14.47 8.72
C ASP A 53 0.54 -13.39 8.02
N MET A 54 1.71 -13.80 7.56
CA MET A 54 2.63 -12.91 6.82
C MET A 54 2.11 -12.53 5.42
N ASN A 55 1.15 -13.27 4.86
CA ASN A 55 0.61 -12.98 3.53
C ASN A 55 -0.41 -11.84 3.56
N ALA A 56 -1.00 -11.57 4.72
CA ALA A 56 -1.95 -10.48 4.92
C ALA A 56 -1.27 -9.12 5.16
N VAL A 57 0.06 -9.07 5.34
CA VAL A 57 0.80 -7.83 5.58
C VAL A 57 0.83 -6.95 4.32
N GLN A 58 0.43 -5.69 4.47
CA GLN A 58 0.34 -4.71 3.37
C GLN A 58 1.11 -3.44 3.71
N LEU A 59 1.92 -2.94 2.77
CA LEU A 59 2.70 -1.71 2.93
C LEU A 59 2.34 -0.72 1.83
N GLU A 60 2.13 0.53 2.21
CA GLU A 60 1.83 1.61 1.27
C GLU A 60 3.08 1.98 0.46
N VAL A 61 2.92 2.11 -0.86
CA VAL A 61 3.97 2.51 -1.79
C VAL A 61 3.91 4.03 -1.99
N VAL A 62 5.03 4.71 -1.78
CA VAL A 62 5.19 6.15 -2.03
C VAL A 62 6.00 6.38 -3.31
N HIS A 63 6.18 7.64 -3.73
CA HIS A 63 6.91 8.03 -4.95
C HIS A 63 8.25 7.30 -5.14
N ARG A 64 8.91 6.94 -4.04
CA ARG A 64 10.09 6.07 -4.04
C ARG A 64 10.03 5.13 -2.84
N GLY A 65 9.75 3.85 -3.10
CA GLY A 65 9.80 2.79 -2.09
C GLY A 65 8.54 2.70 -1.24
N TYR A 66 8.69 2.11 -0.05
CA TYR A 66 7.60 1.94 0.91
C TYR A 66 7.58 3.07 1.94
N LYS A 67 6.42 3.28 2.56
CA LYS A 67 6.27 4.25 3.63
C LYS A 67 7.07 3.84 4.87
N MET A 68 8.11 4.62 5.17
CA MET A 68 9.08 4.30 6.22
C MET A 68 8.41 4.09 7.59
N ASP A 69 7.46 4.94 7.97
CA ASP A 69 6.75 4.84 9.26
C ASP A 69 6.07 3.48 9.45
N GLN A 70 5.50 2.91 8.39
CA GLN A 70 4.84 1.60 8.43
C GLN A 70 5.84 0.45 8.52
N VAL A 71 6.95 0.56 7.78
CA VAL A 71 8.03 -0.42 7.80
C VAL A 71 8.68 -0.46 9.19
N ASP A 72 8.98 0.69 9.78
CA ASP A 72 9.61 0.79 11.09
C ASP A 72 8.72 0.24 12.21
N ALA A 73 7.40 0.50 12.14
CA ALA A 73 6.43 -0.07 13.07
C ALA A 73 6.38 -1.61 12.97
N LEU A 74 6.32 -2.14 11.73
CA LEU A 74 6.31 -3.58 11.48
C LEU A 74 7.59 -4.26 11.96
N LEU A 75 8.76 -3.65 11.69
CA LEU A 75 10.05 -4.19 12.13
C LEU A 75 10.19 -4.20 13.65
N THR A 76 9.71 -3.15 14.33
CA THR A 76 9.67 -3.09 15.80
C THR A 76 8.86 -4.24 16.36
N GLN A 77 7.66 -4.47 15.83
CA GLN A 77 6.79 -5.55 16.28
C GLN A 77 7.41 -6.94 16.06
N LEU A 78 8.02 -7.19 14.90
CA LEU A 78 8.70 -8.46 14.62
C LEU A 78 9.91 -8.67 15.54
N ALA A 79 10.63 -7.61 15.86
CA ALA A 79 11.73 -7.67 16.82
C ALA A 79 11.24 -8.02 18.23
N ASP A 80 10.11 -7.46 18.65
CA ASP A 80 9.48 -7.75 19.94
C ASP A 80 8.95 -9.17 20.00
N LEU A 81 8.28 -9.65 18.95
CA LEU A 81 7.81 -11.03 18.86
C LEU A 81 8.97 -12.03 18.97
N ARG A 82 10.08 -11.77 18.27
CA ARG A 82 11.29 -12.60 18.36
C ARG A 82 11.91 -12.60 19.76
N ARG A 83 11.83 -11.48 20.51
CA ARG A 83 12.32 -11.45 21.91
C ARG A 83 11.47 -12.32 22.82
N LEU A 84 10.17 -12.43 22.54
CA LEU A 84 9.21 -13.19 23.33
C LEU A 84 9.22 -14.69 23.01
N THR A 85 9.69 -15.08 21.82
CA THR A 85 9.84 -16.48 21.40
C THR A 85 11.33 -16.85 21.37
N PRO A 86 11.89 -17.47 22.43
CA PRO A 86 13.30 -17.85 22.46
C PRO A 86 13.64 -18.84 21.33
N ASP A 87 14.82 -18.67 20.73
CA ASP A 87 15.36 -19.44 19.59
C ASP A 87 15.36 -20.97 19.73
N SER A 88 14.99 -21.51 20.89
CA SER A 88 14.91 -22.95 21.16
C SER A 88 13.87 -23.67 20.31
N GLU A 89 12.72 -23.05 20.01
CA GLU A 89 11.66 -23.70 19.23
C GLU A 89 11.94 -23.73 17.73
N ILE A 90 12.56 -22.67 17.18
CA ILE A 90 12.96 -22.63 15.75
C ILE A 90 14.06 -23.64 15.47
N ARG A 91 15.05 -23.78 16.38
CA ARG A 91 16.08 -24.82 16.30
C ARG A 91 15.47 -26.22 16.39
N ALA A 92 14.48 -26.43 17.24
CA ALA A 92 13.77 -27.71 17.35
C ALA A 92 12.94 -28.04 16.09
N ALA A 93 12.26 -27.05 15.49
CA ALA A 93 11.49 -27.24 14.25
C ALA A 93 12.38 -27.49 13.03
N THR A 94 13.52 -26.78 12.95
CA THR A 94 14.54 -26.98 11.90
C THR A 94 15.19 -28.36 12.02
N ALA A 95 15.49 -28.80 13.25
CA ALA A 95 16.02 -30.13 13.52
C ALA A 95 15.03 -31.25 13.14
N LYS A 96 13.72 -31.04 13.32
CA LYS A 96 12.69 -32.00 12.91
C LYS A 96 12.52 -32.09 11.39
N ASN A 97 12.67 -30.99 10.67
CA ASN A 97 12.56 -30.96 9.20
C ASN A 97 13.86 -31.32 8.45
N GLY A 98 15.03 -31.23 9.12
CA GLY A 98 16.34 -31.48 8.51
C GLY A 98 16.80 -32.94 8.41
N VAL A 99 16.00 -33.92 8.84
CA VAL A 99 16.39 -35.35 8.87
C VAL A 99 15.84 -36.14 7.65
N GLY A 100 15.16 -35.50 6.69
CA GLY A 100 14.48 -36.19 5.58
C GLY A 100 15.15 -36.16 4.20
N SER A 101 16.26 -35.44 4.00
CA SER A 101 16.79 -35.22 2.65
C SER A 101 18.32 -35.28 2.62
N GLY A 102 18.88 -36.49 2.59
CA GLY A 102 20.33 -36.66 2.51
C GLY A 102 20.87 -38.05 2.18
N GLU A 103 20.06 -39.08 1.93
CA GLU A 103 20.55 -40.37 1.42
C GLU A 103 20.39 -40.42 -0.10
N THR A 104 21.41 -39.96 -0.81
CA THR A 104 21.63 -40.31 -2.23
C THR A 104 22.40 -41.64 -2.24
N PRO A 105 21.84 -42.75 -2.77
CA PRO A 105 22.59 -43.98 -2.91
C PRO A 105 23.64 -43.86 -4.03
N ALA A 106 24.78 -44.50 -3.77
CA ALA A 106 26.01 -44.54 -4.56
C ALA A 106 25.84 -45.10 -5.97
#